data_AF-A0AAV4VFL3-F1
#
_entry.id   AF-A0AAV4VFL3-F1
#
_cell.length_a   1.000
_cell.length_b   1.000
_cell.length_c   1.000
_cell.angle_alpha   90.00
_cell.angle_beta   90.00
_cell.angle_gamma   90.00
#
_symmetry.space_group_name_H-M   'P 1'
#
loop_
_entity.id
_entity.type
_entity.pdbx_description
1 polymer ?
#
loop_
_entity_poly.entity_id
_entity_poly.type
_entity_poly.pdbx_seq_one_letter_code
_entity_poly.pdbx_strand_id
1 'polypeptide(L)'
;MRHQAKGFLKEKYCFDFRVIRQYIVGKTQRSIVKVYNYYNPDATCTVFYSPPNNSPILRTLCDGGVCQCAEGGCPPKKPFDIFDAFDDVSEKREKLRILLCDKYDYVWKGVASKEREKQDGFFKIPFEIQEVIKEGIEKRDLIEGETRHFLTRDYCAALTADETYLIMGKDGLKYQTKGHIWHRYILDQTSAVHHWTLIRLSPDKDLQRHFYRVINNLRKDGCLS
;
A
#
# COMPACT_ATOMS: atom_id res chain seq x y z
N MET A 1 -47.22 8.94 -41.68
CA MET A 1 -47.83 9.13 -40.34
C MET A 1 -46.68 9.20 -39.33
N ARG A 2 -46.36 10.38 -38.78
CA ARG A 2 -46.66 10.81 -37.38
C ARG A 2 -46.27 9.72 -36.36
N HIS A 3 -45.40 9.91 -35.37
CA HIS A 3 -45.07 11.11 -34.59
C HIS A 3 -43.59 11.11 -34.15
N GLN A 4 -42.90 12.23 -34.32
CA GLN A 4 -41.73 12.58 -33.50
C GLN A 4 -42.23 12.93 -32.10
N ALA A 5 -41.77 12.21 -31.07
CA ALA A 5 -41.88 12.66 -29.69
C ALA A 5 -40.82 13.76 -29.47
N LYS A 6 -41.23 15.03 -29.60
CA LYS A 6 -40.54 16.16 -28.99
C LYS A 6 -40.61 16.00 -27.47
N GLY A 7 -39.47 15.80 -26.81
CA GLY A 7 -39.37 15.73 -25.35
C GLY A 7 -38.24 16.60 -24.83
N PHE A 8 -38.59 17.86 -24.49
CA PHE A 8 -37.93 18.82 -23.61
C PHE A 8 -36.39 18.80 -23.48
N LEU A 9 -35.75 19.88 -23.95
CA LEU A 9 -34.45 20.34 -23.43
C LEU A 9 -34.59 20.53 -21.91
N LYS A 10 -34.09 19.59 -21.10
CA LYS A 10 -33.99 19.78 -19.66
C LYS A 10 -32.93 20.83 -19.40
N GLU A 11 -33.35 22.02 -18.96
CA GLU A 11 -32.44 22.97 -18.34
C GLU A 11 -31.74 22.30 -17.16
N LYS A 12 -30.41 22.48 -17.08
CA LYS A 12 -29.62 22.03 -15.93
C LYS A 12 -29.69 23.12 -14.87
N TYR A 13 -30.27 22.80 -13.71
CA TYR A 13 -30.16 23.65 -12.53
C TYR A 13 -28.85 23.36 -11.81
N CYS A 14 -28.00 24.39 -11.66
CA CYS A 14 -26.74 24.32 -10.93
C CYS A 14 -26.89 25.05 -9.59
N PHE A 15 -26.36 24.46 -8.53
CA PHE A 15 -26.34 25.03 -7.19
C PHE A 15 -24.90 25.11 -6.71
N ASP A 16 -24.42 26.33 -6.47
CA ASP A 16 -23.06 26.59 -6.01
C ASP A 16 -23.09 27.18 -4.61
N PHE A 17 -22.29 26.61 -3.71
CA PHE A 17 -22.16 27.09 -2.35
C PHE A 17 -20.73 26.87 -1.85
N ARG A 18 -20.32 27.66 -0.86
CA ARG A 18 -19.01 27.50 -0.20
C ARG A 18 -19.20 26.72 1.10
N VAL A 19 -18.29 25.80 1.35
CA VAL A 19 -18.22 25.03 2.60
C VAL A 19 -16.93 25.37 3.30
N ILE A 20 -17.01 25.70 4.59
CA ILE A 20 -15.84 25.98 5.42
C ILE A 20 -15.43 24.70 6.13
N ARG A 21 -14.17 24.29 5.95
CA ARG A 21 -13.59 23.16 6.69
C ARG A 21 -13.17 23.62 8.09
N GLN A 22 -13.92 23.23 9.12
CA GLN A 22 -13.60 23.55 10.52
C GLN A 22 -12.45 22.70 11.08
N TYR A 23 -12.37 21.43 10.70
CA TYR A 23 -11.34 20.49 11.20
C TYR A 23 -10.66 19.76 10.04
N ILE A 24 -9.36 19.47 10.20
CA ILE A 24 -8.64 18.57 9.30
C ILE A 24 -8.97 17.14 9.74
N VAL A 25 -9.89 16.50 9.04
CA VAL A 25 -10.24 15.10 9.24
C VAL A 25 -9.49 14.20 8.26
N GLY A 26 -8.91 13.13 8.77
CA GLY A 26 -8.41 12.00 7.99
C GLY A 26 -9.52 11.01 7.68
N LYS A 27 -9.41 10.20 6.62
CA LYS A 27 -10.33 9.09 6.30
C LYS A 27 -11.78 9.52 5.99
N THR A 28 -11.99 10.64 5.28
CA THR A 28 -13.33 11.12 4.91
C THR A 28 -13.98 10.16 3.92
N GLN A 29 -15.07 9.50 4.29
CA GLN A 29 -15.87 8.71 3.35
C GLN A 29 -16.58 9.64 2.35
N ARG A 30 -16.99 9.08 1.21
CA ARG A 30 -17.77 9.84 0.22
C ARG A 30 -19.08 10.30 0.85
N SER A 31 -19.47 11.53 0.59
CA SER A 31 -20.77 12.05 1.01
C SER A 31 -21.81 11.83 -0.09
N ILE A 32 -23.09 11.87 0.25
CA ILE A 32 -24.19 11.68 -0.70
C ILE A 32 -24.91 12.99 -0.99
N VAL A 33 -25.29 13.18 -2.26
CA VAL A 33 -26.34 14.11 -2.66
C VAL A 33 -27.54 13.27 -3.06
N LYS A 34 -28.66 13.45 -2.35
CA LYS A 34 -29.93 12.78 -2.65
C LYS A 34 -30.95 13.82 -3.09
N VAL A 35 -31.43 13.69 -4.32
CA VAL A 35 -32.57 14.46 -4.86
C VAL A 35 -33.79 13.55 -4.84
N TYR A 36 -34.91 14.03 -4.32
CA TYR A 36 -36.15 13.26 -4.22
C TYR A 36 -37.35 14.12 -4.59
N ASN A 37 -38.42 13.47 -5.07
CA ASN A 37 -39.70 14.14 -5.27
C ASN A 37 -40.39 14.29 -3.91
N TYR A 38 -40.75 15.53 -3.55
CA TYR A 38 -41.40 15.85 -2.28
C TYR A 38 -42.71 15.08 -2.05
N TYR A 39 -43.53 14.91 -3.09
CA TYR A 39 -44.82 14.21 -3.00
C TYR A 39 -44.73 12.70 -3.25
N ASN A 40 -43.59 12.22 -3.75
CA ASN A 40 -43.32 10.79 -3.93
C ASN A 40 -41.86 10.49 -3.53
N PRO A 41 -41.57 10.36 -2.23
CA PRO A 41 -40.20 10.22 -1.72
C PRO A 41 -39.47 8.95 -2.17
N ASP A 42 -40.15 7.97 -2.77
CA ASP A 42 -39.53 6.77 -3.34
C ASP A 42 -38.84 7.08 -4.69
N ALA A 43 -39.31 8.11 -5.39
CA ALA A 43 -38.67 8.61 -6.60
C ALA A 43 -37.44 9.46 -6.24
N THR A 44 -36.27 8.81 -6.16
CA THR A 44 -35.01 9.45 -5.76
C THR A 44 -33.85 9.16 -6.70
N CYS A 45 -32.90 10.09 -6.72
CA CYS A 45 -31.59 9.90 -7.33
C CYS A 45 -30.53 10.21 -6.27
N THR A 46 -29.60 9.28 -6.03
CA THR A 46 -28.52 9.44 -5.06
C THR A 46 -27.18 9.35 -5.78
N VAL A 47 -26.30 10.31 -5.55
CA VAL A 47 -24.96 10.36 -6.14
C VAL A 47 -23.94 10.56 -5.04
N PHE A 48 -22.80 9.88 -5.14
CA PHE A 48 -21.68 10.10 -4.23
C PHE A 48 -20.82 11.26 -4.73
N TYR A 49 -20.51 12.21 -3.85
CA TYR A 49 -19.53 13.26 -4.11
C TYR A 49 -18.34 13.14 -3.15
N SER A 50 -17.20 13.63 -3.59
CA SER A 50 -15.95 13.55 -2.83
C SER A 50 -15.14 14.82 -3.03
N PRO A 51 -14.41 15.30 -2.01
CA PRO A 51 -13.47 16.39 -2.21
C PRO A 51 -12.40 15.99 -3.25
N PRO A 52 -11.70 16.97 -3.85
CA PRO A 52 -10.63 16.70 -4.83
C PRO A 52 -9.59 15.70 -4.31
N ASN A 53 -8.88 15.04 -5.24
CA ASN A 53 -8.00 13.87 -5.06
C ASN A 53 -6.93 13.93 -3.93
N ASN A 54 -6.69 15.08 -3.32
CA ASN A 54 -5.76 15.27 -2.21
C ASN A 54 -6.41 15.12 -0.83
N SER A 55 -7.70 14.75 -0.76
CA SER A 55 -8.36 14.42 0.49
C SER A 55 -8.10 12.96 0.90
N PRO A 56 -7.87 12.68 2.20
CA PRO A 56 -7.62 11.33 2.70
C PRO A 56 -8.93 10.55 2.71
N ILE A 57 -9.45 10.17 1.54
CA ILE A 57 -10.65 9.36 1.42
C ILE A 57 -10.29 7.91 1.71
N LEU A 58 -11.16 7.22 2.44
CA LEU A 58 -11.09 5.78 2.64
C LEU A 58 -11.15 5.09 1.27
N ARG A 59 -10.06 4.47 0.84
CA ARG A 59 -10.00 3.79 -0.47
C ARG A 59 -10.35 2.33 -0.30
N THR A 60 -11.12 1.81 -1.23
CA THR A 60 -11.50 0.40 -1.28
C THR A 60 -10.73 -0.25 -2.41
N LEU A 61 -10.15 -1.42 -2.17
CA LEU A 61 -9.45 -2.17 -3.20
C LEU A 61 -10.27 -3.40 -3.57
N CYS A 62 -10.73 -3.44 -4.81
CA CYS A 62 -11.68 -4.43 -5.29
C CYS A 62 -11.04 -5.23 -6.44
N ASP A 63 -10.98 -6.55 -6.29
CA ASP A 63 -10.68 -7.48 -7.38
C ASP A 63 -11.61 -8.69 -7.28
N GLY A 64 -12.10 -9.18 -8.42
CA GLY A 64 -12.92 -10.39 -8.46
C GLY A 64 -14.22 -10.31 -7.65
N GLY A 65 -14.76 -9.11 -7.40
CA GLY A 65 -15.97 -8.89 -6.60
C GLY A 65 -15.73 -8.81 -5.08
N VAL A 66 -14.50 -9.02 -4.62
CA VAL A 66 -14.12 -8.85 -3.21
C VAL A 66 -13.48 -7.47 -3.03
N CYS A 67 -14.18 -6.62 -2.29
CA CYS A 67 -13.74 -5.28 -1.94
C CYS A 67 -13.23 -5.25 -0.50
N GLN A 68 -12.04 -4.71 -0.30
CA GLN A 68 -11.45 -4.54 1.02
C GLN A 68 -11.16 -3.07 1.30
N CYS A 69 -11.50 -2.63 2.51
CA CYS A 69 -11.09 -1.33 2.99
C CYS A 69 -9.57 -1.27 3.10
N ALA A 70 -8.94 -0.41 2.29
CA ALA A 70 -7.53 -0.10 2.41
C ALA A 70 -7.39 1.15 3.29
N GLU A 71 -7.55 0.98 4.60
CA GLU A 71 -7.13 1.98 5.59
C GLU A 71 -5.60 1.99 5.72
N GLY A 72 -5.02 3.11 6.17
CA GLY A 72 -3.57 3.22 6.42
C GLY A 72 -2.91 4.39 5.68
N GLY A 73 -1.66 4.68 6.05
CA GLY A 73 -0.84 5.73 5.44
C GLY A 73 0.27 5.16 4.54
N CYS A 74 1.35 5.93 4.39
CA CYS A 74 2.55 5.49 3.67
C CYS A 74 3.52 4.74 4.60
N PRO A 75 4.41 3.90 4.03
CA PRO A 75 5.57 3.42 4.76
C PRO A 75 6.34 4.58 5.40
N PRO A 76 6.84 4.42 6.65
CA PRO A 76 7.67 5.43 7.28
C PRO A 76 8.88 5.74 6.40
N LYS A 77 9.24 7.02 6.24
CA LYS A 77 10.43 7.43 5.47
C LYS A 77 11.73 6.94 6.07
N LYS A 78 11.74 6.75 7.39
CA LYS A 78 12.90 6.40 8.19
C LYS A 78 12.52 5.36 9.25
N PRO A 79 12.22 4.11 8.85
CA PRO A 79 11.68 3.10 9.74
C PRO A 79 12.73 2.55 10.74
N PHE A 80 14.01 2.87 10.56
CA PHE A 80 15.12 2.30 11.33
C PHE A 80 15.93 3.31 12.16
N ASP A 81 15.59 4.62 12.11
CA ASP A 81 16.23 5.65 12.96
C ASP A 81 16.06 5.35 14.46
N ILE A 82 15.09 4.51 14.83
CA ILE A 82 14.93 4.02 16.21
C ILE A 82 16.19 3.34 16.74
N PHE A 83 17.07 2.84 15.87
CA PHE A 83 18.31 2.18 16.27
C PHE A 83 19.45 3.16 16.55
N ASP A 84 19.30 4.44 16.19
CA ASP A 84 20.31 5.48 16.48
C ASP A 84 20.38 5.81 17.97
N ALA A 85 19.33 5.47 18.73
CA ALA A 85 19.27 5.66 20.18
C ALA A 85 20.13 4.66 20.99
N PHE A 86 20.63 3.61 20.35
CA PHE A 86 21.52 2.63 21.00
C PHE A 86 22.97 2.94 20.64
N ASP A 87 23.90 2.78 21.57
CA ASP A 87 25.33 2.96 21.29
C ASP A 87 26.02 1.62 20.99
N ASP A 88 25.58 0.54 21.66
CA ASP A 88 26.20 -0.77 21.50
C ASP A 88 25.85 -1.43 20.16
N VAL A 89 26.89 -1.84 19.44
CA VAL A 89 26.80 -2.44 18.11
C VAL A 89 26.09 -3.79 18.13
N SER A 90 26.25 -4.56 19.20
CA SER A 90 25.62 -5.87 19.34
C SER A 90 24.14 -5.71 19.67
N GLU A 91 23.80 -4.78 20.56
CA GLU A 91 22.43 -4.43 20.88
C GLU A 91 21.67 -3.93 19.65
N LYS A 92 22.25 -3.04 18.84
CA LYS A 92 21.63 -2.60 17.56
C LYS A 92 21.27 -3.78 16.66
N ARG A 93 22.18 -4.74 16.52
CA ARG A 93 21.95 -5.92 15.66
C ARG A 93 20.87 -6.82 16.23
N GLU A 94 20.87 -7.02 17.53
CA GLU A 94 19.87 -7.85 18.18
C GLU A 94 18.49 -7.21 18.09
N LYS A 95 18.36 -5.90 18.34
CA LYS A 95 17.12 -5.17 18.15
C LYS A 95 16.64 -5.18 16.69
N LEU A 96 17.54 -5.06 15.73
CA LEU A 96 17.22 -5.21 14.31
C LEU A 96 16.73 -6.62 13.98
N ARG A 97 17.38 -7.66 14.51
CA ARG A 97 16.97 -9.07 14.35
C ARG A 97 15.57 -9.30 14.90
N ILE A 98 15.32 -8.89 16.15
CA ILE A 98 14.02 -8.96 16.82
C ILE A 98 12.96 -8.20 16.01
N LEU A 99 13.27 -7.00 15.53
CA LEU A 99 12.34 -6.23 14.69
C LEU A 99 11.95 -7.00 13.43
N LEU A 100 12.92 -7.56 12.70
CA LEU A 100 12.68 -8.31 11.47
C LEU A 100 11.88 -9.60 11.72
N CYS A 101 12.11 -10.27 12.84
CA CYS A 101 11.47 -11.53 13.16
C CYS A 101 10.10 -11.39 13.82
N ASP A 102 9.91 -10.41 14.70
CA ASP A 102 8.71 -10.37 15.56
C ASP A 102 7.67 -9.38 15.04
N LYS A 103 8.12 -8.25 14.46
CA LYS A 103 7.19 -7.20 14.00
C LYS A 103 6.61 -7.49 12.63
N TYR A 104 7.43 -8.01 11.71
CA TYR A 104 7.06 -8.23 10.32
C TYR A 104 6.76 -9.69 10.06
N ASP A 105 5.72 -9.97 9.30
CA ASP A 105 5.32 -11.34 8.99
C ASP A 105 6.24 -11.93 7.91
N TYR A 106 6.60 -11.10 6.92
CA TYR A 106 7.55 -11.45 5.85
C TYR A 106 8.72 -10.44 5.74
N VAL A 107 9.84 -10.91 5.20
CA VAL A 107 11.02 -10.07 4.86
C VAL A 107 11.62 -10.56 3.55
N TRP A 108 11.50 -9.78 2.49
CA TRP A 108 11.93 -10.14 1.14
C TRP A 108 12.90 -9.13 0.57
N LYS A 109 13.89 -9.61 -0.19
CA LYS A 109 14.81 -8.78 -0.95
C LYS A 109 14.56 -9.00 -2.43
N GLY A 110 14.58 -7.93 -3.21
CA GLY A 110 14.25 -8.00 -4.62
C GLY A 110 14.33 -6.66 -5.34
N VAL A 111 13.93 -6.63 -6.61
CA VAL A 111 14.04 -5.46 -7.49
C VAL A 111 12.66 -4.93 -7.83
N ALA A 112 12.49 -3.61 -7.72
CA ALA A 112 11.26 -2.94 -8.11
C ALA A 112 11.26 -2.64 -9.60
N SER A 113 10.21 -3.06 -10.32
CA SER A 113 10.09 -2.77 -11.75
C SER A 113 9.79 -1.29 -12.03
N LYS A 114 10.16 -0.86 -13.23
CA LYS A 114 9.76 0.42 -13.82
C LYS A 114 8.28 0.45 -14.17
N GLU A 115 7.71 -0.68 -14.57
CA GLU A 115 6.31 -0.79 -14.96
C GLU A 115 5.42 -0.64 -13.74
N ARG A 116 4.50 0.33 -13.76
CA ARG A 116 3.55 0.57 -12.66
C ARG A 116 2.19 0.85 -13.20
N GLU A 117 1.22 0.13 -12.67
CA GLU A 117 -0.18 0.36 -13.01
C GLU A 117 -0.79 1.25 -11.94
N LYS A 118 -1.39 2.37 -12.34
CA LYS A 118 -2.17 3.21 -11.43
C LYS A 118 -3.63 2.81 -11.51
N GLN A 119 -4.20 2.35 -10.41
CA GLN A 119 -5.60 1.96 -10.33
C GLN A 119 -6.17 2.32 -8.96
N ASP A 120 -7.35 2.95 -8.93
CA ASP A 120 -8.10 3.26 -7.70
C ASP A 120 -7.28 3.99 -6.61
N GLY A 121 -6.32 4.82 -7.03
CA GLY A 121 -5.45 5.55 -6.13
C GLY A 121 -4.28 4.74 -5.54
N PHE A 122 -3.98 3.59 -6.12
CA PHE A 122 -2.78 2.82 -5.80
C PHE A 122 -1.89 2.72 -7.03
N PHE A 123 -0.58 2.68 -6.78
CA PHE A 123 0.37 2.11 -7.73
C PHE A 123 0.55 0.64 -7.39
N LYS A 124 0.36 -0.20 -8.39
CA LYS A 124 0.71 -1.62 -8.37
C LYS A 124 2.11 -1.74 -8.96
N ILE A 125 3.04 -2.18 -8.13
CA ILE A 125 4.47 -2.26 -8.42
C ILE A 125 4.85 -3.73 -8.50
N PRO A 126 5.19 -4.25 -9.70
CA PRO A 126 5.84 -5.54 -9.84
C PRO A 126 7.19 -5.52 -9.12
N PHE A 127 7.42 -6.57 -8.33
CA PHE A 127 8.62 -6.75 -7.54
C PHE A 127 9.11 -8.19 -7.71
N GLU A 128 10.28 -8.33 -8.32
CA GLU A 128 10.95 -9.61 -8.50
C GLU A 128 11.64 -9.98 -7.18
N ILE A 129 11.15 -11.04 -6.54
CA ILE A 129 11.69 -11.50 -5.25
C ILE A 129 12.95 -12.31 -5.54
N GLN A 130 14.11 -11.72 -5.27
CA GLN A 130 15.39 -12.40 -5.47
C GLN A 130 15.75 -13.30 -4.29
N GLU A 131 15.34 -12.92 -3.08
CA GLU A 131 15.65 -13.70 -1.88
C GLU A 131 14.54 -13.58 -0.84
N VAL A 132 14.13 -14.72 -0.28
CA VAL A 132 13.17 -14.81 0.83
C VAL A 132 13.93 -14.96 2.14
N ILE A 133 14.19 -13.84 2.82
CA ILE A 133 14.89 -13.84 4.12
C ILE A 133 14.00 -14.42 5.22
N LYS A 134 12.75 -13.99 5.26
CA LYS A 134 11.71 -14.55 6.14
C LYS A 134 10.46 -14.84 5.30
N GLU A 135 10.01 -16.10 5.35
CA GLU A 135 8.74 -16.51 4.77
C GLU A 135 7.58 -15.85 5.50
N GLY A 136 6.54 -15.49 4.76
CA GLY A 136 5.24 -15.16 5.33
C GLY A 136 4.26 -16.31 5.12
N ILE A 137 3.05 -15.94 4.71
CA ILE A 137 2.02 -16.90 4.29
C ILE A 137 2.40 -17.66 3.01
N GLU A 138 3.20 -17.04 2.15
CA GLU A 138 3.77 -17.66 0.96
C GLU A 138 5.16 -18.25 1.24
N LYS A 139 5.36 -19.50 0.83
CA LYS A 139 6.58 -20.29 1.06
C LYS A 139 7.68 -19.96 0.06
N ARG A 140 8.94 -20.09 0.49
CA ARG A 140 10.13 -19.67 -0.27
C ARG A 140 10.19 -20.32 -1.64
N ASP A 141 9.97 -21.62 -1.69
CA ASP A 141 9.98 -22.44 -2.91
C ASP A 141 8.93 -22.02 -3.95
N LEU A 142 7.92 -21.25 -3.55
CA LEU A 142 6.85 -20.75 -4.43
C LEU A 142 7.06 -19.31 -4.91
N ILE A 143 7.93 -18.54 -4.27
CA ILE A 143 8.03 -17.10 -4.51
C ILE A 143 9.44 -16.59 -4.80
N GLU A 144 10.50 -17.32 -4.42
CA GLU A 144 11.86 -16.93 -4.75
C GLU A 144 12.11 -17.09 -6.25
N GLY A 145 12.57 -16.02 -6.91
CA GLY A 145 12.65 -15.90 -8.37
C GLY A 145 11.35 -15.46 -9.05
N GLU A 146 10.23 -15.39 -8.32
CA GLU A 146 8.94 -15.00 -8.86
C GLU A 146 8.65 -13.51 -8.68
N THR A 147 7.69 -13.02 -9.44
CA THR A 147 7.20 -11.64 -9.31
C THR A 147 5.93 -11.58 -8.46
N ARG A 148 5.92 -10.67 -7.50
CA ARG A 148 4.73 -10.27 -6.73
C ARG A 148 4.43 -8.80 -6.93
N HIS A 149 3.20 -8.40 -6.66
CA HIS A 149 2.77 -7.02 -6.84
C HIS A 149 2.54 -6.36 -5.49
N PHE A 150 3.32 -5.34 -5.19
CA PHE A 150 3.08 -4.47 -4.04
C PHE A 150 2.14 -3.34 -4.43
N LEU A 151 1.18 -3.06 -3.57
CA LEU A 151 0.27 -1.93 -3.70
C LEU A 151 0.75 -0.82 -2.76
N THR A 152 1.06 0.34 -3.32
CA THR A 152 1.35 1.56 -2.55
C THR A 152 0.37 2.65 -2.94
N ARG A 153 0.05 3.56 -2.02
CA ARG A 153 -0.87 4.66 -2.34
C ARG A 153 -0.18 5.64 -3.29
N ASP A 154 -0.95 6.21 -4.20
CA ASP A 154 -0.43 7.09 -5.26
C ASP A 154 0.18 8.42 -4.77
N TYR A 155 -0.03 8.76 -3.50
CA TYR A 155 0.59 9.91 -2.83
C TYR A 155 1.83 9.56 -2.00
N CYS A 156 2.18 8.27 -1.89
CA CYS A 156 3.37 7.84 -1.17
C CYS A 156 4.63 7.99 -2.02
N ALA A 157 5.78 8.01 -1.35
CA ALA A 157 7.06 8.00 -2.04
C ALA A 157 7.16 6.75 -2.92
N ALA A 158 7.48 6.96 -4.19
CA ALA A 158 7.71 5.92 -5.16
C ALA A 158 9.02 5.18 -4.83
N LEU A 159 9.02 3.85 -4.97
CA LEU A 159 10.28 3.11 -5.11
C LEU A 159 10.97 3.60 -6.39
N THR A 160 12.29 3.60 -6.49
CA THR A 160 12.97 3.84 -7.76
C THR A 160 12.91 2.57 -8.61
N ALA A 161 12.78 2.73 -9.93
CA ALA A 161 12.83 1.61 -10.85
C ALA A 161 14.23 0.98 -10.86
N ASP A 162 14.29 -0.34 -11.04
CA ASP A 162 15.51 -1.12 -11.22
C ASP A 162 16.48 -1.07 -10.02
N GLU A 163 16.01 -0.58 -8.87
CA GLU A 163 16.74 -0.60 -7.61
C GLU A 163 16.33 -1.79 -6.74
N THR A 164 17.28 -2.25 -5.93
CA THR A 164 17.08 -3.37 -5.00
C THR A 164 16.57 -2.86 -3.66
N TYR A 165 15.54 -3.50 -3.12
CA TYR A 165 14.97 -3.17 -1.82
C TYR A 165 14.89 -4.40 -0.94
N LEU A 166 15.01 -4.20 0.37
CA LEU A 166 14.50 -5.13 1.38
C LEU A 166 13.14 -4.59 1.83
N ILE A 167 12.08 -5.35 1.59
CA ILE A 167 10.70 -4.99 1.89
C ILE A 167 10.16 -5.96 2.94
N MET A 168 9.54 -5.42 3.99
CA MET A 168 8.97 -6.18 5.09
C MET A 168 7.65 -5.57 5.53
N GLY A 169 6.71 -6.40 5.96
CA GLY A 169 5.35 -5.97 6.21
C GLY A 169 4.50 -7.05 6.87
N LYS A 170 3.19 -6.81 6.85
CA LYS A 170 2.17 -7.77 7.27
C LYS A 170 1.75 -8.66 6.10
N ASP A 171 1.38 -9.90 6.41
CA ASP A 171 1.08 -10.89 5.40
C ASP A 171 -0.01 -10.46 4.43
N GLY A 172 0.11 -10.97 3.21
CA GLY A 172 -0.78 -10.62 2.13
C GLY A 172 -2.20 -11.12 2.36
N LEU A 173 -3.18 -10.31 1.98
CA LEU A 173 -4.58 -10.65 2.13
C LEU A 173 -5.01 -11.51 0.94
N LYS A 174 -5.64 -12.66 1.23
CA LYS A 174 -6.10 -13.59 0.20
C LYS A 174 -7.19 -12.96 -0.66
N TYR A 175 -7.05 -13.09 -1.98
CA TYR A 175 -8.10 -12.80 -2.94
C TYR A 175 -8.12 -13.87 -4.02
N GLN A 176 -9.26 -14.06 -4.68
CA GLN A 176 -9.43 -15.10 -5.69
C GLN A 176 -9.80 -14.48 -7.03
N THR A 177 -9.08 -14.87 -8.07
CA THR A 177 -9.33 -14.42 -9.44
C THR A 177 -9.33 -15.64 -10.37
N LYS A 178 -10.45 -15.88 -11.06
CA LYS A 178 -10.60 -17.02 -11.99
C LYS A 178 -10.21 -18.38 -11.38
N GLY A 179 -10.58 -18.60 -10.12
CA GLY A 179 -10.26 -19.85 -9.39
C GLY A 179 -8.90 -19.88 -8.72
N HIS A 180 -7.95 -19.03 -9.11
CA HIS A 180 -6.61 -18.95 -8.50
C HIS A 180 -6.62 -18.06 -7.25
N ILE A 181 -5.98 -18.54 -6.18
CA ILE A 181 -5.78 -17.79 -4.95
C ILE A 181 -4.49 -16.97 -5.08
N TRP A 182 -4.58 -15.69 -4.78
CA TRP A 182 -3.49 -14.74 -4.78
C TRP A 182 -3.40 -14.05 -3.42
N HIS A 183 -2.23 -13.55 -3.07
CA HIS A 183 -2.01 -12.74 -1.87
C HIS A 183 -1.68 -11.31 -2.26
N ARG A 184 -2.37 -10.38 -1.62
CA ARG A 184 -2.24 -8.95 -1.87
C ARG A 184 -1.39 -8.29 -0.79
N TYR A 185 -0.26 -7.73 -1.19
CA TYR A 185 0.64 -7.03 -0.27
C TYR A 185 0.50 -5.52 -0.43
N ILE A 186 0.19 -4.84 0.67
CA ILE A 186 0.04 -3.39 0.72
C ILE A 186 1.22 -2.83 1.50
N LEU A 187 1.88 -1.81 0.93
CA LEU A 187 2.91 -1.03 1.59
C LEU A 187 2.26 0.16 2.29
N ASP A 188 2.15 0.08 3.63
CA ASP A 188 1.53 1.09 4.47
C ASP A 188 2.37 1.43 5.71
N GLN A 189 1.79 2.10 6.70
CA GLN A 189 2.46 2.51 7.95
C GLN A 189 3.04 1.35 8.77
N THR A 190 2.55 0.12 8.53
CA THR A 190 3.03 -1.09 9.20
C THR A 190 4.17 -1.77 8.43
N SER A 191 4.48 -1.32 7.22
CA SER A 191 5.58 -1.82 6.40
C SER A 191 6.87 -1.05 6.66
N ALA A 192 8.00 -1.67 6.37
CA ALA A 192 9.27 -0.97 6.20
C ALA A 192 9.89 -1.32 4.85
N VAL A 193 10.47 -0.29 4.23
CA VAL A 193 11.15 -0.38 2.94
C VAL A 193 12.55 0.14 3.15
N HIS A 194 13.54 -0.70 2.88
CA HIS A 194 14.95 -0.35 2.98
C HIS A 194 15.60 -0.41 1.60
N HIS A 195 16.25 0.67 1.17
CA HIS A 195 17.01 0.68 -0.09
C HIS A 195 18.29 -0.15 0.09
N TRP A 196 18.40 -1.25 -0.65
CA TRP A 196 19.49 -2.21 -0.50
C TRP A 196 20.62 -1.92 -1.49
N THR A 197 21.72 -1.38 -0.98
CA THR A 197 22.90 -1.02 -1.79
C THR A 197 24.17 -1.69 -1.28
N LEU A 198 25.27 -1.56 -2.02
CA LEU A 198 26.59 -1.82 -1.47
C LEU A 198 26.87 -0.84 -0.31
N ILE A 199 27.51 -1.30 0.77
CA ILE A 199 27.83 -0.47 1.96
C ILE A 199 28.47 0.87 1.58
N ARG A 200 29.37 0.89 0.60
CA ARG A 200 30.07 2.11 0.15
C ARG A 200 29.15 3.16 -0.50
N LEU A 201 28.03 2.72 -1.07
CA LEU A 201 27.06 3.56 -1.78
C LEU A 201 25.88 3.97 -0.88
N SER A 202 25.73 3.32 0.28
CA SER A 202 24.65 3.64 1.21
C SER A 202 24.83 5.04 1.82
N PRO A 203 23.76 5.87 1.85
CA PRO A 203 23.75 7.10 2.63
C PRO A 203 24.03 6.85 4.12
N ASP A 204 23.55 5.72 4.64
CA ASP A 204 23.83 5.24 5.99
C ASP A 204 24.65 3.94 5.92
N LYS A 205 25.96 4.09 6.08
CA LYS A 205 26.91 2.97 5.96
C LYS A 205 26.83 2.02 7.17
N ASP A 206 26.50 2.55 8.35
CA ASP A 206 26.45 1.77 9.57
C ASP A 206 25.21 0.90 9.59
N LEU A 207 24.04 1.48 9.34
CA LEU A 207 22.80 0.73 9.19
C LEU A 207 22.95 -0.36 8.11
N GLN A 208 23.56 -0.04 6.96
CA GLN A 208 23.79 -1.01 5.90
C GLN A 208 24.68 -2.18 6.39
N ARG A 209 25.76 -1.92 7.14
CA ARG A 209 26.58 -2.98 7.75
C ARG A 209 25.79 -3.85 8.73
N HIS A 210 24.93 -3.25 9.55
CA HIS A 210 24.07 -3.98 10.47
C HIS A 210 23.12 -4.90 9.71
N PHE A 211 22.45 -4.40 8.66
CA PHE A 211 21.61 -5.21 7.79
C PHE A 211 22.37 -6.38 7.16
N TYR A 212 23.52 -6.16 6.53
CA TYR A 212 24.31 -7.25 5.94
C TYR A 212 24.64 -8.35 6.95
N ARG A 213 25.04 -7.98 8.18
CA ARG A 213 25.34 -8.96 9.23
C ARG A 213 24.09 -9.70 9.72
N VAL A 214 23.02 -8.98 10.04
CA VAL A 214 21.79 -9.57 10.56
C VAL A 214 21.13 -10.48 9.52
N ILE A 215 21.02 -10.03 8.27
CA ILE A 215 20.43 -10.82 7.18
C ILE A 215 21.27 -12.08 6.88
N ASN A 216 22.60 -11.99 6.91
CA ASN A 216 23.45 -13.17 6.76
C ASN A 216 23.26 -14.21 7.87
N ASN A 217 23.02 -13.77 9.11
CA ASN A 217 22.71 -14.68 10.21
C ASN A 217 21.31 -15.29 10.03
N LEU A 218 20.30 -14.47 9.72
CA LEU A 218 18.93 -14.93 9.48
C LEU A 218 18.84 -15.94 8.33
N ARG A 219 19.68 -15.83 7.30
CA ARG A 219 19.75 -16.83 6.21
C ARG A 219 20.19 -18.20 6.68
N LYS A 220 21.02 -18.28 7.72
CA LYS A 220 21.56 -19.54 8.27
C LYS A 220 20.66 -20.10 9.35
N ASP A 221 20.24 -19.23 10.26
CA ASP A 221 19.62 -19.62 11.52
C ASP A 221 18.09 -19.44 11.48
N GLY A 222 17.56 -18.73 10.49
CA GLY A 222 16.16 -18.32 10.43
C GLY A 222 15.78 -17.33 11.53
N CYS A 223 14.48 -17.12 11.68
CA CYS A 223 13.91 -16.48 12.86
C CYS A 223 13.61 -17.55 13.91
N LEU A 224 14.65 -18.12 14.51
CA LEU A 224 14.50 -18.93 15.73
C LEU A 224 14.42 -18.00 16.94
N SER A 225 13.48 -18.31 17.83
CA SER A 225 13.23 -17.68 19.14
C SER A 225 14.33 -18.01 20.13
#